data_AF-A0AAW5TFV5-F1
#
_entry.id   AF-A0AAW5TFV5-F1
#
_cell.length_a   1.000
_cell.length_b   1.000
_cell.length_c   1.000
_cell.angle_alpha   90.00
_cell.angle_beta   90.00
_cell.angle_gamma   90.00
#
_symmetry.space_group_name_H-M   'P 1'
#
loop_
_entity.id
_entity.type
_entity.pdbx_description
1 polymer ?
#
loop_
_entity_poly.entity_id
_entity_poly.type
_entity_poly.pdbx_seq_one_letter_code
_entity_poly.pdbx_strand_id
1 'polypeptide(L)' 'MIKLTELKEKFSKLGYDNLEKISEGGEGIVCEAFKEQKSTL' A
#
# COMPACT_ATOMS: atom_id res chain seq x y z
N MET A 1 2.25 -5.35 -15.96
CA MET A 1 1.51 -5.75 -14.74
C MET A 1 2.42 -5.47 -13.55
N ILE A 2 2.04 -4.56 -12.65
CA ILE A 2 2.85 -4.22 -11.46
C ILE A 2 2.65 -5.29 -10.38
N LYS A 3 3.71 -5.71 -9.70
CA LYS A 3 3.60 -6.67 -8.59
C LYS A 3 3.20 -5.96 -7.30
N LEU A 4 2.43 -6.63 -6.44
CA LEU A 4 2.08 -6.12 -5.11
C LEU A 4 3.31 -5.68 -4.30
N THR A 5 4.43 -6.42 -4.43
CA THR A 5 5.69 -6.08 -3.77
C THR A 5 6.24 -4.72 -4.20
N GLU A 6 6.24 -4.42 -5.50
CA GLU A 6 6.69 -3.12 -6.02
C GLU A 6 5.77 -1.98 -5.54
N LEU A 7 4.48 -2.27 -5.38
CA LEU A 7 3.51 -1.32 -4.82
C LEU A 7 3.82 -1.04 -3.33
N LYS A 8 4.09 -2.09 -2.54
CA LYS A 8 4.47 -1.96 -1.12
C LYS A 8 5.73 -1.12 -0.93
N GLU A 9 6.76 -1.33 -1.74
CA GLU A 9 8.00 -0.55 -1.67
C GLU A 9 7.78 0.94 -2.00
N LYS A 10 6.93 1.24 -2.99
CA LYS A 10 6.58 2.63 -3.35
C LYS A 10 5.80 3.32 -2.23
N PHE A 11 4.81 2.63 -1.65
CA PHE A 11 3.95 3.20 -0.60
C PHE A 11 4.68 3.36 0.74
N SER A 12 5.58 2.44 1.08
CA SER A 12 6.46 2.58 2.26
C SER A 12 7.32 3.84 2.19
N LYS A 13 7.87 4.18 1.00
CA LYS A 13 8.61 5.44 0.79
C LYS A 13 7.76 6.70 0.96
N LEU A 14 6.44 6.59 0.84
CA LEU A 14 5.48 7.68 1.05
C LEU A 14 5.00 7.77 2.51
N GLY A 15 5.50 6.88 3.38
CA GLY A 15 5.10 6.80 4.79
C GLY A 15 3.76 6.09 5.00
N TYR A 16 3.38 5.20 4.08
CA TYR A 16 2.27 4.27 4.27
C TYR A 16 2.87 2.90 4.61
N ASP A 17 2.91 2.59 5.90
CA ASP A 17 3.55 1.37 6.40
C ASP A 17 2.67 0.13 6.21
N ASN A 18 1.35 0.31 6.12
CA ASN A 18 0.37 -0.77 5.96
C ASN A 18 -0.36 -0.65 4.62
N LEU A 19 0.06 -1.47 3.66
CA LEU A 19 -0.61 -1.63 2.36
C LEU A 19 -1.24 -3.03 2.28
N GLU A 20 -2.55 -3.11 2.36
CA GLU A 20 -3.34 -4.35 2.30
C GLU A 20 -4.01 -4.51 0.94
N LYS A 21 -4.03 -5.74 0.40
CA LYS A 21 -4.68 -6.05 -0.86
C LYS A 21 -6.17 -6.32 -0.61
N ILE A 22 -7.04 -5.57 -1.28
CA ILE A 22 -8.49 -5.71 -1.19
C ILE A 22 -9.01 -6.64 -2.30
N SER A 23 -8.51 -6.47 -3.53
CA SER A 23 -8.93 -7.27 -4.67
C SER A 23 -7.85 -7.32 -5.75
N GLU A 24 -7.94 -8.32 -6.62
CA GLU A 24 -7.10 -8.46 -7.81
C GLU A 24 -7.99 -8.98 -8.94
N GLY A 25 -7.99 -8.27 -10.05
CA GLY A 25 -8.78 -8.58 -11.24
C GLY A 25 -7.92 -8.54 -12.50
N GLY A 26 -8.55 -8.78 -13.65
CA GLY A 26 -7.84 -8.85 -14.95
C GLY A 26 -7.10 -7.56 -15.34
N GLU A 27 -7.52 -6.41 -14.82
CA GLU A 27 -6.93 -5.10 -15.13
C GLU A 27 -5.87 -4.65 -14.11
N GLY A 28 -5.81 -5.25 -12.91
CA GLY A 28 -4.87 -4.83 -11.87
C GLY A 28 -5.21 -5.24 -10.45
N ILE A 29 -4.56 -4.58 -9.49
CA ILE A 29 -4.64 -4.84 -8.05
C ILE A 29 -5.21 -3.60 -7.37
N VAL A 30 -6.17 -3.78 -6.47
CA VAL A 30 -6.68 -2.73 -5.58
C VAL A 30 -6.14 -2.95 -4.18
N CYS A 31 -5.53 -1.91 -3.61
CA CYS A 31 -4.96 -1.94 -2.27
C CYS A 31 -5.49 -0.78 -1.41
N GLU A 32 -5.66 -1.04 -0.12
CA GLU A 32 -5.89 -0.02 0.90
C GLU A 32 -4.56 0.32 1.58
N ALA A 33 -4.31 1.62 1.80
CA ALA A 33 -3.10 2.09 2.46
C ALA A 33 -3.46 2.94 3.69
N PHE A 34 -2.95 2.56 4.85
CA PHE A 34 -3.11 3.35 6.08
C PHE A 34 -1.80 4.02 6.44
N LYS A 35 -1.89 5.32 6.73
CA LYS A 35 -0.80 6.09 7.31
C LYS A 35 -1.10 6.28 8.79
N GLU A 36 -0.35 5.58 9.63
CA GLU A 36 -0.45 5.79 11.07
C GLU A 36 0.07 7.20 11.39
N GLN A 37 -0.82 8.04 11.92
CA GLN A 37 -0.43 9.35 12.40
C GLN A 37 0.28 9.14 13.74
N LYS A 38 1.62 9.07 13.73
CA LYS A 38 2.39 8.97 14.96
C LYS A 38 2.10 10.21 15.82
N SER A 39 1.35 10.00 16.90
CA SER A 39 1.07 11.02 17.90
C SER A 39 2.41 11.49 18.46
N THR A 40 2.72 12.77 18.29
CA THR A 40 3.90 13.38 18.91
C THR A 40 3.50 13.73 20.35
N LEU A 41 3.59 12.74 21.24
CA LEU A 41 3.49 12.93 22.69
C LEU A 41 4.89 13.04 23.28
#